data_AF-A0A7J7VK13-F1
#
_entry.id   AF-A0A7J7VK13-F1
#
_cell.length_a   1.000
_cell.length_b   1.000
_cell.length_c   1.000
_cell.angle_alpha   90.00
_cell.angle_beta   90.00
_cell.angle_gamma   90.00
#
_symmetry.space_group_name_H-M   'P 1'
#
loop_
_entity.id
_entity.type
_entity.pdbx_description
1 polymer ?
#
loop_
_entity_poly.entity_id
_entity_poly.type
_entity_poly.pdbx_seq_one_letter_code
_entity_poly.pdbx_strand_id
1 'polypeptide(L)'
;MGRLVLLLLLAFLMPGLAIPVPPALKALSNLHLSTSFTSRPSVVMKYSIHYIEQKVVCQYLKNPNLSDKKLLQNIFQALNVYYNYSGQARCLNMSETSTSSLGSLGWSYQACTEIVMPFCTNGIDDMFEPQPWDLKTFSDECFKQWGVKPRPSWITSMYGGKNISSHTNIIFSNGDLDPWSGGGVTKNITNTLVAIIIPEGAHHLDLRANSAFDPMTVLLARSLEVKYMKQWIRDFYASPRKKH
;
A
#
# COMPACT_ATOMS: atom_id res chain seq x y z
N MET A 1 -8.43 -29.46 33.00
CA MET A 1 -7.82 -28.19 32.54
C MET A 1 -8.71 -27.59 31.46
N GLY A 2 -9.76 -26.90 31.90
CA GLY A 2 -10.74 -26.27 31.04
C GLY A 2 -11.41 -25.19 31.86
N ARG A 3 -11.01 -23.93 31.62
CA ARG A 3 -11.69 -22.68 32.03
C ARG A 3 -10.98 -21.39 31.62
N LEU A 4 -10.08 -21.43 30.63
CA LEU A 4 -9.39 -20.22 30.14
C LEU A 4 -9.50 -19.97 28.63
N VAL A 5 -10.38 -20.70 27.94
CA VAL A 5 -10.64 -20.53 26.48
C VAL A 5 -12.01 -19.88 26.21
N LEU A 6 -12.75 -19.50 27.26
CA LEU A 6 -14.11 -18.95 27.16
C LEU A 6 -14.18 -17.42 27.40
N LEU A 7 -13.07 -16.69 27.26
CA LEU A 7 -13.02 -15.23 27.48
C LEU A 7 -12.59 -14.42 26.24
N LEU A 8 -12.37 -15.07 25.09
CA LEU A 8 -11.98 -14.40 23.84
C LEU A 8 -13.01 -14.49 22.71
N LEU A 9 -14.22 -14.96 22.98
CA LEU A 9 -15.26 -15.21 21.96
C LEU A 9 -16.60 -14.47 22.18
N LEU A 10 -16.60 -13.33 22.87
CA LEU A 10 -17.84 -12.56 23.14
C LEU A 10 -17.76 -11.05 22.86
N ALA A 11 -16.83 -10.58 22.02
CA ALA A 11 -16.73 -9.15 21.66
C ALA A 11 -17.28 -8.79 20.26
N PHE A 12 -18.00 -9.70 19.59
CA PHE A 12 -18.62 -9.42 18.30
C PHE A 12 -20.02 -10.03 18.21
N LEU A 13 -21.00 -9.44 18.89
CA LEU A 13 -22.43 -9.64 18.58
C LEU A 13 -23.25 -8.45 19.16
N MET A 14 -23.70 -7.58 18.25
CA MET A 14 -24.89 -6.70 18.33
C MET A 14 -24.83 -5.32 19.05
N PRO A 15 -25.65 -4.36 18.57
CA PRO A 15 -25.36 -2.92 18.52
C PRO A 15 -26.04 -2.10 19.63
N GLY A 16 -25.50 -0.90 19.89
CA GLY A 16 -26.21 0.15 20.60
C GLY A 16 -26.26 0.00 22.12
N LEU A 17 -25.25 0.53 22.80
CA LEU A 17 -25.40 1.03 24.18
C LEU A 17 -24.62 2.34 24.32
N ALA A 18 -25.35 3.39 24.65
CA ALA A 18 -24.84 4.70 25.00
C ALA A 18 -24.01 4.61 26.28
N ILE A 19 -22.81 5.16 26.27
CA ILE A 19 -21.99 5.35 27.47
C ILE A 19 -22.25 6.77 28.02
N PRO A 20 -22.43 6.97 29.34
CA PRO A 20 -22.73 8.28 29.93
C PRO A 20 -21.47 9.17 29.93
N VAL A 21 -21.61 10.42 29.46
CA VAL A 21 -20.58 11.46 29.59
C VAL A 21 -20.73 12.16 30.95
N PRO A 22 -19.66 12.34 31.75
CA PRO A 22 -19.71 13.02 33.04
C PRO A 22 -20.14 14.50 32.94
N PRO A 23 -20.84 15.05 33.96
CA PRO A 23 -21.42 16.39 33.90
C PRO A 23 -20.39 17.46 34.24
N ALA A 24 -19.64 17.91 33.24
CA ALA A 24 -18.85 19.14 33.33
C ALA A 24 -18.73 19.80 31.95
N LEU A 25 -19.87 20.16 31.35
CA LEU A 25 -19.97 21.11 30.22
C LEU A 25 -21.46 21.47 30.01
N LYS A 26 -22.02 22.18 31.00
CA LYS A 26 -23.28 22.92 30.89
C LYS A 26 -23.12 24.29 31.55
N ALA A 27 -22.24 25.09 30.99
CA ALA A 27 -22.25 26.54 31.13
C ALA A 27 -21.28 27.08 30.07
N LEU A 28 -21.82 27.84 29.12
CA LEU A 28 -21.19 28.84 28.25
C LEU A 28 -21.97 28.96 26.93
N SER A 29 -23.30 28.88 26.99
CA SER A 29 -24.19 29.27 25.89
C SER A 29 -24.54 30.78 25.90
N ASN A 30 -23.84 31.62 26.67
CA ASN A 30 -24.14 33.04 26.83
C ASN A 30 -22.87 33.91 26.98
N LEU A 31 -21.94 33.83 26.04
CA LEU A 31 -20.99 34.93 25.83
C LEU A 31 -20.98 35.34 24.36
N HIS A 32 -21.64 36.47 24.10
CA HIS A 32 -21.45 37.28 22.91
C HIS A 32 -19.97 37.68 22.86
N LEU A 33 -19.19 37.07 21.97
CA LEU A 33 -17.86 37.55 21.61
C LEU A 33 -17.80 37.79 20.10
N SER A 34 -17.63 39.07 19.78
CA SER A 34 -17.27 39.66 18.48
C SER A 34 -16.72 38.69 17.44
N THR A 35 -17.48 38.48 16.35
CA THR A 35 -17.02 37.80 15.14
C THR A 35 -16.10 38.71 14.32
N SER A 36 -14.80 38.56 14.50
CA SER A 36 -13.80 39.06 13.55
C SER A 36 -12.66 38.05 13.39
N PHE A 37 -13.02 36.84 12.95
CA PHE A 37 -12.01 35.93 12.39
C PHE A 37 -11.81 36.30 10.93
N THR A 38 -10.73 37.00 10.65
CA THR A 38 -10.20 37.13 9.29
C THR A 38 -9.79 35.73 8.82
N SER A 39 -10.66 35.10 8.04
CA SER A 39 -10.33 33.88 7.31
C SER A 39 -9.20 34.21 6.33
N ARG A 40 -7.98 33.77 6.63
CA ARG A 40 -6.94 33.68 5.59
C ARG A 40 -7.48 32.77 4.50
N PRO A 41 -7.44 33.16 3.22
CA PRO A 41 -7.86 32.27 2.15
C PRO A 41 -6.93 31.07 2.17
N SER A 42 -7.49 29.90 2.48
CA SER A 42 -6.85 28.64 2.11
C SER A 42 -6.79 28.67 0.60
N VAL A 43 -5.58 28.79 0.04
CA VAL A 43 -5.39 28.66 -1.40
C VAL A 43 -5.78 27.22 -1.73
N VAL A 44 -7.03 27.04 -2.16
CA VAL A 44 -7.51 25.79 -2.73
C VAL A 44 -6.79 25.64 -4.05
N MET A 45 -5.59 25.05 -4.01
CA MET A 45 -4.94 24.62 -5.22
C MET A 45 -5.73 23.42 -5.73
N LYS A 46 -6.54 23.66 -6.76
CA LYS A 46 -7.11 22.61 -7.61
C LYS A 46 -5.94 21.87 -8.27
N TYR A 47 -5.39 20.89 -7.58
CA TYR A 47 -4.55 19.88 -8.18
C TYR A 47 -5.39 18.62 -8.35
N SER A 48 -5.75 18.31 -9.60
CA SER A 48 -6.25 16.99 -9.97
C SER A 48 -5.25 15.94 -9.47
N ILE A 49 -5.72 14.85 -8.85
CA ILE A 49 -4.85 13.76 -8.40
C ILE A 49 -4.05 13.25 -9.58
N HIS A 50 -2.79 13.63 -9.58
CA HIS A 50 -1.80 13.10 -10.46
C HIS A 50 -0.51 13.18 -9.64
N TYR A 51 -0.26 12.15 -8.85
CA TYR A 51 1.04 11.83 -8.27
C TYR A 51 1.79 13.03 -7.68
N ILE A 52 1.22 13.65 -6.64
CA ILE A 52 1.77 14.87 -6.04
C ILE A 52 3.24 14.68 -5.69
N GLU A 53 3.63 13.61 -5.00
CA GLU A 53 5.01 13.44 -4.55
C GLU A 53 5.99 13.29 -5.72
N GLN A 54 5.76 12.35 -6.64
CA GLN A 54 6.66 12.16 -7.79
C GLN A 54 6.70 13.40 -8.69
N LYS A 55 5.55 14.03 -8.97
CA LYS A 55 5.53 15.27 -9.77
C LYS A 55 6.20 16.44 -9.06
N VAL A 56 6.08 16.55 -7.74
CA VAL A 56 6.72 17.60 -6.93
C VAL A 56 8.23 17.36 -6.87
N VAL A 57 8.66 16.14 -6.61
CA VAL A 57 10.08 15.73 -6.63
C VAL A 57 10.72 16.02 -7.98
N CYS A 58 10.08 15.62 -9.08
CA CYS A 58 10.60 15.85 -10.43
C CYS A 58 10.68 17.33 -10.82
N GLN A 59 10.00 18.26 -10.13
CA GLN A 59 10.14 19.70 -10.41
C GLN A 59 11.56 20.20 -10.18
N TYR A 60 12.29 19.60 -9.24
CA TYR A 60 13.69 19.94 -8.96
C TYR A 60 14.66 19.38 -10.00
N LEU A 61 14.26 18.38 -10.80
CA LEU A 61 15.14 17.62 -11.69
C LEU A 61 14.88 17.86 -13.19
N LYS A 62 14.18 18.96 -13.54
CA LYS A 62 13.77 19.25 -14.93
C LYS A 62 14.88 19.71 -15.87
N ASN A 63 15.94 20.33 -15.35
CA ASN A 63 16.99 20.92 -16.19
C ASN A 63 18.10 19.88 -16.47
N PRO A 64 18.28 19.41 -17.72
CA PRO A 64 19.33 18.45 -18.05
C PRO A 64 20.73 19.07 -18.09
N ASN A 65 20.84 20.40 -18.22
CA ASN A 65 22.11 21.11 -18.37
C ASN A 65 22.59 21.68 -17.04
N LEU A 66 22.95 20.80 -16.11
CA LEU A 66 23.46 21.15 -14.78
C LEU A 66 24.86 20.60 -14.58
N SER A 67 25.67 21.28 -13.76
CA SER A 67 26.90 20.68 -13.23
C SER A 67 26.56 19.67 -12.12
N ASP A 68 27.42 18.67 -11.91
CA ASP A 68 27.22 17.62 -10.91
C ASP A 68 26.91 18.17 -9.52
N LYS A 69 27.60 19.24 -9.10
CA LYS A 69 27.33 19.91 -7.82
C LYS A 69 25.90 20.43 -7.72
N LYS A 70 25.38 21.06 -8.80
CA LYS A 70 24.00 21.57 -8.84
C LYS A 70 22.99 20.43 -8.93
N LEU A 71 23.33 19.37 -9.66
CA LEU A 71 22.50 18.17 -9.73
C LEU A 71 22.32 17.53 -8.34
N LEU A 72 23.40 17.35 -7.58
CA LEU A 72 23.33 16.82 -6.21
C LEU A 72 22.54 17.73 -5.27
N GLN A 73 22.65 19.05 -5.42
CA GLN A 73 21.81 20.00 -4.67
C GLN A 73 20.32 19.82 -5.00
N ASN A 74 19.98 19.59 -6.27
CA ASN A 74 18.61 19.34 -6.69
C ASN A 74 18.09 17.97 -6.23
N ILE A 75 18.94 16.94 -6.23
CA ILE A 75 18.62 15.63 -5.65
C ILE A 75 18.33 15.78 -4.15
N PHE A 76 19.12 16.58 -3.42
CA PHE A 76 18.84 16.87 -2.02
C PHE A 76 17.48 17.56 -1.82
N GLN A 77 17.12 18.53 -2.67
CA GLN A 77 15.78 19.16 -2.63
C GLN A 77 14.65 18.15 -2.87
N ALA A 78 14.85 17.27 -3.85
CA ALA A 78 13.94 16.16 -4.13
C ALA A 78 13.76 15.23 -2.93
N LEU A 79 14.85 14.78 -2.29
CA LEU A 79 14.81 13.93 -1.09
C LEU A 79 14.10 14.62 0.09
N ASN A 80 14.27 15.94 0.23
CA ASN A 80 13.67 16.72 1.29
C ASN A 80 12.14 16.74 1.23
N VAL A 81 11.54 16.58 0.04
CA VAL A 81 10.07 16.43 -0.11
C VAL A 81 9.56 15.19 0.61
N TYR A 82 10.30 14.08 0.55
CA TYR A 82 9.87 12.81 1.13
C TYR A 82 10.27 12.70 2.61
N TYR A 83 11.55 12.94 2.92
CA TYR A 83 12.09 12.70 4.25
C TYR A 83 11.89 13.86 5.24
N ASN A 84 11.52 15.06 4.75
CA ASN A 84 11.43 16.25 5.58
C ASN A 84 10.35 17.23 5.07
N TYR A 85 9.22 16.69 4.61
CA TYR A 85 8.08 17.51 4.17
C TYR A 85 7.63 18.51 5.24
N SER A 86 7.67 18.11 6.53
CA SER A 86 7.28 18.95 7.66
C SER A 86 8.30 20.03 8.02
N GLY A 87 9.53 19.96 7.48
CA GLY A 87 10.63 20.87 7.79
C GLY A 87 11.22 20.72 9.20
N GLN A 88 10.86 19.67 9.93
CA GLN A 88 11.30 19.47 11.33
C GLN A 88 12.65 18.76 11.44
N ALA A 89 13.07 18.01 10.42
CA ALA A 89 14.33 17.30 10.43
C ALA A 89 15.50 18.27 10.20
N ARG A 90 16.51 18.20 11.07
CA ARG A 90 17.75 18.99 10.95
C ARG A 90 18.76 18.37 9.98
N CYS A 91 18.71 17.05 9.80
CA CYS A 91 19.52 16.27 8.87
C CYS A 91 18.73 15.04 8.40
N LEU A 92 19.13 14.48 7.26
CA LEU A 92 18.55 13.23 6.74
C LEU A 92 19.41 12.05 7.24
N ASN A 93 18.91 11.28 8.19
CA ASN A 93 19.62 10.11 8.72
C ASN A 93 19.52 8.94 7.71
N MET A 94 20.65 8.53 7.16
CA MET A 94 20.72 7.42 6.19
C MET A 94 20.76 6.03 6.85
N SER A 95 20.87 5.95 8.18
CA SER A 95 20.92 4.69 8.92
C SER A 95 19.56 4.20 9.40
N GLU A 96 18.54 5.07 9.38
CA GLU A 96 17.18 4.74 9.79
C GLU A 96 16.31 4.44 8.58
N THR A 97 15.71 3.25 8.55
CA THR A 97 14.65 2.92 7.60
C THR A 97 13.29 3.36 8.15
N SER A 98 12.38 3.78 7.29
CA SER A 98 11.05 4.31 7.64
C SER A 98 10.06 3.30 8.27
N THR A 99 10.50 2.07 8.57
CA THR A 99 9.67 0.97 9.04
C THR A 99 10.03 0.55 10.47
N SER A 100 8.99 0.29 11.29
CA SER A 100 9.15 -0.20 12.66
C SER A 100 9.87 -1.55 12.70
N SER A 101 10.77 -1.75 13.67
CA SER A 101 11.69 -2.89 13.72
C SER A 101 11.02 -4.27 13.66
N LEU A 102 9.89 -4.48 14.35
CA LEU A 102 9.30 -5.83 14.45
C LEU A 102 8.70 -6.31 13.12
N GLY A 103 8.03 -5.42 12.38
CA GLY A 103 7.48 -5.75 11.05
C GLY A 103 8.58 -6.04 10.03
N SER A 104 9.67 -5.28 10.09
CA SER A 104 10.82 -5.44 9.19
C SER A 104 11.58 -6.76 9.43
N LEU A 105 11.74 -7.18 10.69
CA LEU A 105 12.39 -8.45 11.02
C LEU A 105 11.56 -9.66 10.57
N GLY A 106 10.24 -9.63 10.80
CA GLY A 106 9.35 -10.70 10.34
C GLY A 106 9.37 -10.83 8.82
N TRP A 107 9.29 -9.70 8.11
CA TRP A 107 9.39 -9.68 6.65
C TRP A 107 10.74 -10.19 6.15
N SER A 108 11.86 -9.77 6.78
CA SER A 108 13.20 -10.24 6.45
C SER A 108 13.31 -11.76 6.56
N TYR A 109 12.75 -12.36 7.61
CA TYR A 109 12.71 -13.81 7.75
C TYR A 109 11.87 -14.49 6.65
N GLN A 110 10.69 -13.93 6.31
CA GLN A 110 9.86 -14.46 5.22
C GLN A 110 10.57 -14.40 3.86
N ALA A 111 11.26 -13.31 3.56
CA ALA A 111 12.05 -13.15 2.34
C ALA A 111 13.23 -14.14 2.27
N CYS A 112 13.84 -14.43 3.42
CA CYS A 112 14.94 -15.39 3.53
C CYS A 112 14.51 -16.87 3.52
N THR A 113 13.21 -17.15 3.49
CA THR A 113 12.68 -18.53 3.52
C THR A 113 11.83 -18.86 2.30
N GLU A 114 10.72 -18.15 2.11
CA GLU A 114 9.69 -18.50 1.11
C GLU A 114 9.45 -17.37 0.10
N ILE A 115 9.40 -16.11 0.54
CA ILE A 115 9.09 -14.95 -0.33
C ILE A 115 10.37 -14.45 -1.02
N VAL A 116 10.98 -15.33 -1.80
CA VAL A 116 12.24 -15.04 -2.51
C VAL A 116 11.91 -14.35 -3.83
N MET A 117 12.06 -13.02 -3.87
CA MET A 117 11.71 -12.20 -5.04
C MET A 117 12.98 -11.67 -5.71
N PRO A 118 13.27 -12.07 -6.96
CA PRO A 118 14.45 -11.61 -7.68
C PRO A 118 14.26 -10.18 -8.19
N PHE A 119 14.94 -9.22 -7.58
CA PHE A 119 15.02 -7.84 -8.05
C PHE A 119 16.43 -7.52 -8.55
N CYS A 120 16.52 -6.74 -9.61
CA CYS A 120 17.77 -6.25 -10.15
C CYS A 120 17.58 -4.88 -10.82
N THR A 121 18.69 -4.18 -11.02
CA THR A 121 18.80 -2.97 -11.83
C THR A 121 19.93 -3.16 -12.85
N ASN A 122 19.80 -2.59 -14.04
CA ASN A 122 20.77 -2.72 -15.12
C ASN A 122 21.33 -1.39 -15.64
N GLY A 123 20.76 -0.24 -15.25
CA GLY A 123 21.17 1.08 -15.72
C GLY A 123 20.95 1.35 -17.21
N ILE A 124 20.14 0.50 -17.87
CA ILE A 124 19.75 0.62 -19.29
C ILE A 124 18.24 0.87 -19.39
N ASP A 125 17.45 -0.04 -18.81
CA ASP A 125 15.98 0.03 -18.78
C ASP A 125 15.46 0.76 -17.52
N ASP A 126 16.38 1.11 -16.61
CA ASP A 126 16.15 1.83 -15.38
C ASP A 126 17.19 2.94 -15.16
N MET A 127 16.96 3.82 -14.18
CA MET A 127 17.81 4.97 -13.88
C MET A 127 18.82 4.73 -12.75
N PHE A 128 19.03 3.47 -12.35
CA PHE A 128 19.86 3.11 -11.21
C PHE A 128 21.20 2.50 -11.64
N GLU A 129 22.15 2.43 -10.71
CA GLU A 129 23.40 1.70 -10.96
C GLU A 129 23.11 0.20 -11.11
N PRO A 130 23.86 -0.54 -11.95
CA PRO A 130 23.63 -1.96 -12.14
C PRO A 130 23.84 -2.77 -10.85
N GLN A 131 22.83 -3.54 -10.46
CA GLN A 131 22.86 -4.47 -9.33
C GLN A 131 22.19 -5.79 -9.77
N PRO A 132 22.97 -6.80 -10.21
CA PRO A 132 22.42 -8.07 -10.68
C PRO A 132 21.86 -8.90 -9.51
N TRP A 133 20.79 -9.65 -9.78
CA TRP A 133 20.26 -10.62 -8.82
C TRP A 133 21.17 -11.84 -8.73
N ASP A 134 21.65 -12.16 -7.53
CA ASP A 134 22.44 -13.35 -7.23
C ASP A 134 21.84 -14.13 -6.06
N LEU A 135 21.21 -15.26 -6.38
CA LEU A 135 20.61 -16.15 -5.40
C LEU A 135 21.63 -16.73 -4.40
N LYS A 136 22.87 -16.95 -4.80
CA LYS A 136 23.89 -17.53 -3.92
C LYS A 136 24.31 -16.52 -2.87
N THR A 137 24.61 -15.30 -3.29
CA THR A 137 24.92 -14.19 -2.37
C THR A 137 23.75 -13.94 -1.41
N PHE A 138 22.52 -13.84 -1.93
CA PHE A 138 21.31 -13.70 -1.11
C PHE A 138 21.14 -14.86 -0.10
N SER A 139 21.37 -16.10 -0.52
CA SER A 139 21.29 -17.28 0.36
C SER A 139 22.34 -17.26 1.47
N ASP A 140 23.56 -16.83 1.18
CA ASP A 140 24.66 -16.78 2.15
C ASP A 140 24.39 -15.69 3.21
N GLU A 141 23.85 -14.54 2.80
CA GLU A 141 23.40 -13.47 3.71
C GLU A 141 22.25 -13.92 4.62
N CYS A 142 21.23 -14.57 4.05
CA CYS A 142 20.12 -15.13 4.83
C CYS A 142 20.59 -16.16 5.85
N PHE A 143 21.55 -17.01 5.49
CA PHE A 143 22.10 -18.00 6.41
C PHE A 143 22.88 -17.33 7.53
N LYS A 144 23.67 -16.28 7.22
CA LYS A 144 24.41 -15.52 8.22
C LYS A 144 23.50 -14.80 9.22
N GLN A 145 22.39 -14.25 8.76
CA GLN A 145 21.47 -13.48 9.60
C GLN A 145 20.50 -14.36 10.40
N TRP A 146 19.96 -15.41 9.78
CA TRP A 146 18.82 -16.17 10.31
C TRP A 146 19.08 -17.66 10.49
N GLY A 147 20.23 -18.18 10.03
CA GLY A 147 20.54 -19.62 10.06
C GLY A 147 19.70 -20.47 9.10
N VAL A 148 18.99 -19.83 8.16
CA VAL A 148 18.11 -20.51 7.17
C VAL A 148 18.60 -20.23 5.76
N LYS A 149 18.26 -21.13 4.84
CA LYS A 149 18.48 -20.92 3.40
C LYS A 149 17.14 -20.79 2.67
N PRO A 150 17.04 -19.86 1.70
CA PRO A 150 15.82 -19.64 0.93
C PRO A 150 15.45 -20.86 0.09
N ARG A 151 14.13 -21.09 -0.08
CA ARG A 151 13.56 -22.13 -0.95
C ARG A 151 12.82 -21.45 -2.12
N PRO A 152 13.54 -21.00 -3.17
CA PRO A 152 12.98 -20.10 -4.20
C PRO A 152 11.84 -20.72 -5.02
N SER A 153 11.79 -22.05 -5.17
CA SER A 153 10.72 -22.74 -5.89
C SER A 153 9.50 -23.08 -5.01
N TRP A 154 9.54 -22.78 -3.71
CA TRP A 154 8.49 -23.21 -2.79
C TRP A 154 7.14 -22.56 -3.10
N ILE A 155 7.10 -21.23 -3.24
CA ILE A 155 5.88 -20.48 -3.53
C ILE A 155 5.26 -20.93 -4.86
N THR A 156 6.07 -21.11 -5.90
CA THR A 156 5.56 -21.55 -7.20
C THR A 156 5.06 -22.99 -7.18
N SER A 157 5.65 -23.86 -6.35
CA SER A 157 5.19 -25.23 -6.15
C SER A 157 3.89 -25.30 -5.32
N MET A 158 3.79 -24.49 -4.27
CA MET A 158 2.65 -24.51 -3.34
C MET A 158 1.42 -23.80 -3.90
N TYR A 159 1.61 -22.67 -4.59
CA TYR A 159 0.52 -21.80 -5.05
C TYR A 159 0.32 -21.84 -6.58
N GLY A 160 1.10 -22.65 -7.30
CA GLY A 160 0.90 -22.91 -8.73
C GLY A 160 1.48 -21.87 -9.69
N GLY A 161 2.01 -20.74 -9.19
CA GLY A 161 2.59 -19.68 -10.02
C GLY A 161 1.59 -19.14 -11.04
N LYS A 162 1.87 -19.31 -12.34
CA LYS A 162 0.93 -18.90 -13.41
C LYS A 162 -0.19 -19.91 -13.66
N ASN A 163 -0.08 -21.14 -13.15
CA ASN A 163 -1.02 -22.23 -13.41
C ASN A 163 -2.15 -22.23 -12.38
N ILE A 164 -2.95 -21.16 -12.37
CA ILE A 164 -4.02 -20.94 -11.38
C ILE A 164 -5.43 -20.97 -11.97
N SER A 165 -5.57 -21.35 -13.25
CA SER A 165 -6.86 -21.32 -13.98
C SER A 165 -7.96 -22.22 -13.39
N SER A 166 -7.62 -23.18 -12.52
CA SER A 166 -8.59 -24.01 -11.79
C SER A 166 -9.31 -23.27 -10.66
N HIS A 167 -8.79 -22.12 -10.23
CA HIS A 167 -9.38 -21.32 -9.15
C HIS A 167 -10.53 -20.44 -9.66
N THR A 168 -11.35 -19.96 -8.74
CA THR A 168 -12.52 -19.14 -9.04
C THR A 168 -12.70 -18.02 -8.03
N ASN A 169 -13.38 -16.95 -8.45
CA ASN A 169 -13.84 -15.84 -7.61
C ASN A 169 -12.68 -15.04 -7.00
N ILE A 170 -11.75 -14.60 -7.86
CA ILE A 170 -10.62 -13.76 -7.46
C ILE A 170 -10.55 -12.54 -8.38
N ILE A 171 -10.47 -11.37 -7.77
CA ILE A 171 -10.14 -10.11 -8.44
C ILE A 171 -8.68 -9.82 -8.17
N PHE A 172 -7.92 -9.55 -9.22
CA PHE A 172 -6.56 -9.03 -9.17
C PHE A 172 -6.57 -7.56 -9.57
N SER A 173 -6.71 -6.65 -8.60
CA SER A 173 -6.63 -5.21 -8.83
C SER A 173 -5.17 -4.73 -8.83
N ASN A 174 -4.78 -3.91 -9.80
CA ASN A 174 -3.46 -3.32 -9.89
C ASN A 174 -3.56 -1.85 -10.32
N GLY A 175 -2.75 -0.98 -9.72
CA GLY A 175 -2.56 0.38 -10.19
C GLY A 175 -1.46 0.45 -11.25
N ASP A 176 -1.64 1.23 -12.32
CA ASP A 176 -0.60 1.41 -13.35
C ASP A 176 0.67 2.14 -12.81
N LEU A 177 0.46 2.97 -11.78
CA LEU A 177 1.46 3.63 -10.92
C LEU A 177 2.33 2.69 -10.08
N ASP A 178 1.91 1.44 -9.90
CA ASP A 178 2.48 0.54 -8.92
C ASP A 178 3.62 -0.28 -9.52
N PRO A 179 4.88 -0.14 -9.04
CA PRO A 179 5.97 -1.01 -9.52
C PRO A 179 5.70 -2.50 -9.25
N TRP A 180 4.86 -2.85 -8.26
CA TRP A 180 4.50 -4.23 -7.97
C TRP A 180 3.55 -4.85 -8.99
N SER A 181 2.87 -4.03 -9.81
CA SER A 181 1.96 -4.52 -10.85
C SER A 181 2.67 -5.40 -11.89
N GLY A 182 3.98 -5.18 -12.11
CA GLY A 182 4.81 -6.01 -13.00
C GLY A 182 4.94 -7.47 -12.55
N GLY A 183 4.79 -7.76 -11.26
CA GLY A 183 4.75 -9.12 -10.71
C GLY A 183 3.33 -9.70 -10.55
N GLY A 184 2.30 -8.90 -10.82
CA GLY A 184 0.90 -9.26 -10.60
C GLY A 184 0.21 -9.92 -11.80
N VAL A 185 -1.10 -10.13 -11.67
CA VAL A 185 -1.98 -10.59 -12.76
C VAL A 185 -2.70 -9.38 -13.36
N THR A 186 -2.32 -8.99 -14.58
CA THR A 186 -2.82 -7.78 -15.26
C THR A 186 -3.83 -8.06 -16.38
N LYS A 187 -4.17 -9.33 -16.61
CA LYS A 187 -5.16 -9.76 -17.60
C LYS A 187 -6.06 -10.86 -17.02
N ASN A 188 -7.31 -10.90 -17.48
CA ASN A 188 -8.23 -11.97 -17.11
C ASN A 188 -7.65 -13.34 -17.48
N ILE A 189 -7.70 -14.28 -16.55
CA ILE A 189 -7.28 -15.67 -16.76
C ILE A 189 -8.50 -16.52 -17.13
N THR A 190 -9.64 -16.28 -16.47
CA THR A 190 -10.93 -16.92 -16.75
C THR A 190 -12.06 -15.90 -16.56
N ASN A 191 -13.31 -16.34 -16.73
CA ASN A 191 -14.48 -15.49 -16.48
C ASN A 191 -14.64 -15.06 -15.00
N THR A 192 -13.92 -15.71 -14.08
CA THR A 192 -14.03 -15.46 -12.62
C THR A 192 -12.67 -15.18 -11.94
N LEU A 193 -11.57 -15.34 -12.68
CA LEU A 193 -10.25 -14.83 -12.32
C LEU A 193 -9.99 -13.59 -13.17
N VAL A 194 -10.41 -12.44 -12.64
CA VAL A 194 -10.47 -11.18 -13.39
C VAL A 194 -9.40 -10.22 -12.90
N ALA A 195 -8.81 -9.47 -13.83
CA ALA A 195 -7.88 -8.40 -13.54
C ALA A 195 -8.57 -7.05 -13.69
N ILE A 196 -8.35 -6.15 -12.74
CA ILE A 196 -8.84 -4.77 -12.79
C ILE A 196 -7.62 -3.86 -12.76
N ILE A 197 -7.40 -3.15 -13.86
CA ILE A 197 -6.34 -2.14 -13.94
C ILE A 197 -6.93 -0.79 -13.59
N ILE A 198 -6.24 -0.07 -12.72
CA ILE A 198 -6.62 1.24 -12.22
C ILE A 198 -5.60 2.24 -12.76
N PRO A 199 -5.90 2.91 -13.89
CA PRO A 199 -5.11 4.04 -14.32
C PRO A 199 -5.06 5.07 -13.19
N GLU A 200 -3.95 5.79 -13.07
CA GLU A 200 -3.68 6.70 -11.96
C GLU A 200 -3.70 6.09 -10.53
N GLY A 201 -3.85 4.76 -10.40
CA GLY A 201 -3.68 4.04 -9.15
C GLY A 201 -2.21 3.80 -8.83
N ALA A 202 -1.79 4.09 -7.61
CA ALA A 202 -0.52 3.57 -7.05
C ALA A 202 -0.79 2.22 -6.35
N HIS A 203 0.09 1.84 -5.42
CA HIS A 203 -0.04 0.59 -4.66
C HIS A 203 -1.41 0.51 -3.94
N HIS A 204 -2.25 -0.43 -4.39
CA HIS A 204 -3.59 -0.77 -3.87
C HIS A 204 -4.49 0.43 -3.49
N LEU A 205 -4.62 1.43 -4.38
CA LEU A 205 -5.42 2.64 -4.15
C LEU A 205 -6.91 2.33 -3.91
N ASP A 206 -7.45 1.31 -4.56
CA ASP A 206 -8.80 0.76 -4.40
C ASP A 206 -9.14 0.43 -2.94
N LEU A 207 -8.19 -0.06 -2.16
CA LEU A 207 -8.40 -0.43 -0.75
C LEU A 207 -8.40 0.77 0.22
N ARG A 208 -7.95 1.94 -0.21
CA ARG A 208 -7.96 3.15 0.64
C ARG A 208 -9.37 3.67 0.83
N ALA A 209 -9.57 4.42 1.92
CA ALA A 209 -10.83 5.14 2.13
C ALA A 209 -11.10 6.13 0.99
N ASN A 210 -12.39 6.36 0.71
CA ASN A 210 -12.83 7.32 -0.30
C ASN A 210 -12.32 8.73 0.03
N SER A 211 -11.82 9.42 -0.99
CA SER A 211 -11.40 10.81 -0.95
C SER A 211 -12.09 11.62 -2.05
N ALA A 212 -12.41 12.89 -1.78
CA ALA A 212 -12.95 13.82 -2.78
C ALA A 212 -12.03 14.04 -3.99
N PHE A 213 -10.78 13.62 -3.86
CA PHE A 213 -9.74 13.76 -4.88
C PHE A 213 -9.58 12.48 -5.72
N ASP A 214 -10.19 11.36 -5.34
CA ASP A 214 -10.03 10.08 -6.03
C ASP A 214 -10.29 10.19 -7.54
N PRO A 215 -9.41 9.64 -8.40
CA PRO A 215 -9.66 9.63 -9.83
C PRO A 215 -10.88 8.76 -10.16
N MET A 216 -11.58 9.10 -11.25
CA MET A 216 -12.80 8.35 -11.64
C MET A 216 -12.51 6.86 -11.86
N THR A 217 -11.30 6.53 -12.31
CA THR A 217 -10.81 5.18 -12.55
C THR A 217 -10.86 4.29 -11.31
N VAL A 218 -10.43 4.78 -10.13
CA VAL A 218 -10.55 4.00 -8.89
C VAL A 218 -12.00 3.87 -8.42
N LEU A 219 -12.83 4.89 -8.64
CA LEU A 219 -14.26 4.82 -8.29
C LEU A 219 -15.00 3.75 -9.12
N LEU A 220 -14.66 3.65 -10.41
CA LEU A 220 -15.16 2.61 -11.29
C LEU A 220 -14.65 1.21 -10.89
N ALA A 221 -13.36 1.10 -10.55
CA ALA A 221 -12.76 -0.16 -10.07
C ALA A 221 -13.48 -0.68 -8.80
N ARG A 222 -13.61 0.15 -7.77
CA ARG A 222 -14.34 -0.17 -6.53
C ARG A 222 -15.78 -0.58 -6.79
N SER A 223 -16.45 0.10 -7.71
CA SER A 223 -17.83 -0.24 -8.10
C SER A 223 -17.92 -1.62 -8.76
N LEU A 224 -16.94 -1.96 -9.60
CA LEU A 224 -16.84 -3.25 -10.26
C LEU A 224 -16.47 -4.38 -9.27
N GLU A 225 -15.55 -4.14 -8.34
CA GLU A 225 -15.19 -5.06 -7.25
C GLU A 225 -16.43 -5.40 -6.41
N VAL A 226 -17.18 -4.38 -5.97
CA VAL A 226 -18.42 -4.58 -5.21
C VAL A 226 -19.46 -5.34 -6.02
N LYS A 227 -19.54 -5.13 -7.34
CA LYS A 227 -20.44 -5.89 -8.22
C LYS A 227 -20.11 -7.39 -8.21
N TYR A 228 -18.83 -7.76 -8.32
CA TYR A 228 -18.38 -9.15 -8.24
C TYR A 228 -18.61 -9.74 -6.85
N MET A 229 -18.23 -9.04 -5.77
CA MET A 229 -18.46 -9.50 -4.41
C MET A 229 -19.94 -9.77 -4.14
N LYS A 230 -20.83 -8.87 -4.56
CA LYS A 230 -22.29 -9.07 -4.44
C LYS A 230 -22.78 -10.25 -5.27
N GLN A 231 -22.20 -10.48 -6.45
CA GLN A 231 -22.52 -11.66 -7.27
C GLN A 231 -22.13 -12.95 -6.54
N TRP A 232 -20.91 -13.04 -6.01
CA TRP A 232 -20.45 -14.22 -5.28
C TRP A 232 -21.29 -14.51 -4.03
N ILE A 233 -21.69 -13.46 -3.30
CA ILE A 233 -22.59 -13.60 -2.15
C ILE A 233 -23.96 -14.14 -2.60
N ARG A 234 -24.53 -13.64 -3.71
CA ARG A 234 -25.79 -14.16 -4.26
C ARG A 234 -25.66 -15.62 -4.67
N ASP A 235 -24.60 -15.97 -5.40
CA ASP A 235 -24.38 -17.34 -5.88
C ASP A 235 -24.21 -18.32 -4.71
N PHE A 236 -23.52 -17.91 -3.65
CA PHE A 236 -23.40 -18.70 -2.42
C PHE A 236 -24.76 -19.03 -1.80
N TYR A 237 -25.66 -18.05 -1.69
CA TYR A 237 -26.99 -18.27 -1.10
C TYR A 237 -27.98 -18.94 -2.04
N ALA A 238 -27.82 -18.78 -3.37
CA ALA A 238 -28.65 -19.41 -4.38
C ALA A 238 -28.26 -20.87 -4.63
N SER A 239 -27.02 -21.26 -4.33
CA SER A 239 -26.57 -22.65 -4.49
C SER A 239 -27.35 -23.54 -3.52
N PRO A 240 -28.06 -24.59 -4.00
CA PRO A 240 -28.72 -25.54 -3.11
C PRO A 240 -27.65 -26.11 -2.19
N ARG A 241 -27.77 -25.88 -0.88
CA ARG A 241 -26.94 -26.56 0.11
C ARG A 241 -27.03 -28.06 -0.21
N LYS A 242 -25.97 -28.64 -0.78
CA LYS A 242 -25.76 -30.09 -0.71
C LYS A 242 -25.68 -30.38 0.77
N LYS A 243 -26.81 -30.76 1.36
CA LYS A 243 -26.88 -31.40 2.67
C LYS A 243 -26.04 -32.66 2.52
N HIS A 244 -24.79 -32.58 2.94
CA HIS A 244 -24.01 -33.76 3.28
C HIS A 244 -24.48 -34.26 4.64
#